data_AF-A0A6L4ZJQ9-F1
#
_entry.id   AF-A0A6L4ZJQ9-F1
#
_cell.length_a   1.000
_cell.length_b   1.000
_cell.length_c   1.000
_cell.angle_alpha   90.00
_cell.angle_beta   90.00
_cell.angle_gamma   90.00
#
_symmetry.space_group_name_H-M   'P 1'
#
loop_
_entity.id
_entity.type
_entity.pdbx_description
1 polymer ?
#
loop_
_entity_poly.entity_id
_entity_poly.type
_entity_poly.pdbx_seq_one_letter_code
_entity_poly.pdbx_strand_id
1 'polypeptide(L)'
;AFKKITDYRNSLPEAEKNKIVLKREGNYIIEADDFASAEMAKKLVEGVQYSYVVKWLNEDTPVDNGRTIASEAIKTGKILTSVFGLIGVGLVFAVIGGVGLGFLVFYFRRRDKLVVESYSDAGGMMRLNLDGISVRILPKTEQNKNLIGDGK
;
A
#
# COMPACT_ATOMS: atom_id res chain seq x y z
N ALA A 1 -2.34 52.63 23.87
CA ALA A 1 -3.45 52.09 24.68
C ALA A 1 -2.94 51.53 26.00
N PHE A 2 -2.13 50.45 25.99
CA PHE A 2 -1.61 49.82 27.22
C PHE A 2 -0.99 50.79 28.23
N LYS A 3 -0.08 51.67 27.79
CA LYS A 3 0.53 52.70 28.65
C LYS A 3 -0.52 53.55 29.41
N LYS A 4 -1.58 53.99 28.74
CA LYS A 4 -2.65 54.80 29.37
C LYS A 4 -3.38 54.03 30.47
N ILE A 5 -3.60 52.73 30.30
CA ILE A 5 -4.27 51.87 31.28
C ILE A 5 -3.33 51.57 32.45
N THR A 6 -2.04 51.38 32.19
CA THR A 6 -1.03 51.27 33.25
C THR A 6 -0.92 52.55 34.06
N ASP A 7 -0.92 53.70 33.40
CA ASP A 7 -0.90 55.03 34.03
C ASP A 7 -2.16 55.23 34.88
N TYR A 8 -3.35 54.83 34.38
CA TYR A 8 -4.60 54.83 35.13
C TYR A 8 -4.53 53.93 36.38
N ARG A 9 -4.09 52.67 36.24
CA ARG A 9 -3.92 51.77 37.40
C ARG A 9 -2.96 52.33 38.44
N ASN A 10 -1.91 53.01 38.01
CA ASN A 10 -0.94 53.64 38.91
C ASN A 10 -1.48 54.88 39.61
N SER A 11 -2.54 55.50 39.10
CA SER A 11 -3.23 56.63 39.73
C SER A 11 -4.26 56.22 40.78
N LEU A 12 -4.62 54.94 40.85
CA LEU A 12 -5.59 54.42 41.82
C LEU A 12 -4.99 54.26 43.23
N PRO A 13 -5.82 54.32 44.28
CA PRO A 13 -5.41 53.99 45.65
C PRO A 13 -4.81 52.58 45.75
N GLU A 14 -3.85 52.35 46.66
CA GLU A 14 -3.15 51.06 46.77
C GLU A 14 -4.09 49.86 46.97
N ALA A 15 -5.20 50.06 47.69
CA ALA A 15 -6.23 49.04 47.93
C ALA A 15 -6.91 48.56 46.64
N GLU A 16 -7.11 49.45 45.66
CA GLU A 16 -7.72 49.13 44.37
C GLU A 16 -6.69 48.64 43.37
N LYS A 17 -5.48 49.21 43.40
CA LYS A 17 -4.35 48.80 42.56
C LYS A 17 -3.99 47.32 42.72
N ASN A 18 -4.11 46.80 43.95
CA ASN A 18 -3.82 45.41 44.29
C ASN A 18 -4.95 44.44 43.89
N LYS A 19 -6.12 44.95 43.51
CA LYS A 19 -7.26 44.15 43.01
C LYS A 19 -7.32 44.09 41.48
N ILE A 20 -6.34 44.67 40.79
CA ILE A 20 -6.26 44.71 39.34
C ILE A 20 -4.93 44.09 38.89
N VAL A 21 -5.01 43.06 38.06
CA VAL A 21 -3.84 42.46 37.39
C VAL A 21 -3.94 42.75 35.90
N LEU A 22 -2.88 43.34 35.35
CA LEU A 22 -2.79 43.70 33.93
C LEU A 22 -1.64 42.94 33.26
N LYS A 23 -1.91 42.37 32.08
CA LYS A 23 -0.91 41.79 31.19
C LYS A 23 -1.18 42.24 29.75
N ARG A 24 -0.12 42.43 28.98
CA ARG A 24 -0.22 42.65 27.54
C ARG A 24 0.27 41.40 26.82
N GLU A 25 -0.54 40.90 25.90
CA GLU A 25 -0.21 39.73 25.08
C GLU A 25 -0.53 40.05 23.61
N GLY A 26 0.51 40.28 22.81
CA GLY A 26 0.37 40.71 21.41
C GLY A 26 -0.45 42.01 21.25
N ASN A 27 -1.58 41.89 20.55
CA ASN A 27 -2.54 42.99 20.29
C ASN A 27 -3.63 43.10 21.36
N TYR A 28 -3.70 42.19 22.33
CA TYR A 28 -4.70 42.24 23.40
C TYR A 28 -4.10 42.75 24.71
N ILE A 29 -4.97 43.34 25.52
CA ILE A 29 -4.71 43.74 26.89
C ILE A 29 -5.65 42.90 27.74
N ILE A 30 -5.09 42.17 28.68
CA ILE A 30 -5.80 41.26 29.57
C ILE A 30 -5.85 41.93 30.94
N GLU A 31 -7.06 42.09 31.45
CA GLU A 31 -7.35 42.65 32.75
C GLU A 31 -8.13 41.62 33.56
N ALA A 32 -7.69 41.42 34.80
CA ALA A 32 -8.44 40.67 35.80
C ALA A 32 -8.69 41.58 36.99
N ASP A 33 -9.97 41.74 37.33
CA ASP A 33 -10.50 42.52 38.43
C ASP A 33 -11.23 41.61 39.44
N ASP A 34 -11.47 42.16 40.63
CA ASP A 34 -12.30 41.58 41.70
C ASP A 34 -12.05 40.08 42.00
N PHE A 35 -10.78 39.70 42.16
CA PHE A 35 -10.38 38.33 42.48
C PHE A 35 -10.20 38.11 43.99
N ALA A 36 -10.54 36.89 44.44
CA ALA A 36 -10.34 36.48 45.83
C ALA A 36 -8.86 36.22 46.20
N SER A 37 -8.02 35.88 45.21
CA SER A 37 -6.59 35.62 45.40
C SER A 37 -5.78 36.23 44.24
N ALA A 38 -4.84 37.11 44.59
CA ALA A 38 -3.94 37.75 43.63
C ALA A 38 -3.06 36.73 42.89
N GLU A 39 -2.70 35.65 43.56
CA GLU A 39 -1.87 34.59 42.98
C GLU A 39 -2.65 33.79 41.92
N MET A 40 -3.92 33.49 42.18
CA MET A 40 -4.80 32.82 41.22
C MET A 40 -5.05 33.69 39.98
N ALA A 41 -5.36 34.98 40.20
CA ALA A 41 -5.58 35.92 39.10
C ALA A 41 -4.33 36.06 38.22
N LYS A 42 -3.15 36.15 38.84
CA LYS A 42 -1.88 36.19 38.11
C LYS A 42 -1.67 34.92 37.28
N LYS A 43 -1.89 33.74 37.85
CA LYS A 43 -1.76 32.46 37.14
C LYS A 43 -2.73 32.33 35.97
N LEU A 44 -3.97 32.79 36.12
CA LEU A 44 -4.97 32.80 35.05
C LEU A 44 -4.57 33.73 33.92
N VAL A 45 -4.17 34.96 34.25
CA VAL A 45 -3.72 35.96 33.28
C VAL A 45 -2.45 35.51 32.55
N GLU A 46 -1.53 34.86 33.25
CA GLU A 46 -0.32 34.26 32.64
C GLU A 46 -0.65 33.14 31.65
N GLY A 47 -1.66 32.33 31.96
CA GLY A 47 -2.14 31.24 31.10
C GLY A 47 -2.85 31.68 29.82
N VAL A 48 -3.31 32.93 29.75
CA VAL A 48 -3.87 33.48 28.50
C VAL A 48 -2.73 33.77 27.54
N GLN A 49 -2.67 32.97 26.46
CA GLN A 49 -1.71 33.10 25.37
C GLN A 49 -2.41 33.58 24.09
N TYR A 50 -1.74 34.46 23.35
CA TYR A 50 -2.22 34.89 22.04
C TYR A 50 -2.02 33.74 21.03
N SER A 51 -3.10 33.08 20.64
CA SER A 51 -3.07 32.18 19.49
C SER A 51 -2.98 33.04 18.23
N TYR A 52 -1.84 32.98 17.54
CA TYR A 52 -1.69 33.63 16.26
C TYR A 52 -2.44 32.80 15.21
N VAL A 53 -3.51 33.35 14.65
CA VAL A 53 -4.20 32.73 13.50
C VAL A 53 -3.63 33.33 12.24
N VAL A 54 -2.74 32.60 11.56
CA VAL A 54 -2.29 32.97 10.22
C VAL A 54 -3.44 32.69 9.25
N LYS A 55 -4.14 33.76 8.84
CA LYS A 55 -5.09 33.66 7.74
C LYS A 55 -4.32 33.86 6.45
N TRP A 56 -4.21 32.80 5.67
CA TRP A 56 -3.62 32.89 4.35
C TRP A 56 -4.65 33.39 3.34
N LEU A 57 -4.18 34.13 2.35
CA LEU A 57 -5.03 34.81 1.35
C LEU A 57 -5.71 33.81 0.39
N ASN A 58 -5.18 32.59 0.29
CA ASN A 58 -5.75 31.51 -0.51
C ASN A 58 -6.33 30.41 0.39
N GLU A 59 -7.43 29.81 -0.08
CA GLU A 59 -8.26 28.81 0.61
C GLU A 59 -7.49 27.53 0.97
N ASP A 60 -6.35 27.31 0.33
CA ASP A 60 -5.43 26.22 0.65
C ASP A 60 -4.28 26.73 1.50
N THR A 61 -4.37 26.49 2.81
CA THR A 61 -3.15 26.41 3.62
C THR A 61 -3.16 25.28 4.63
N PRO A 62 -1.99 24.64 4.83
CA PRO A 62 -1.86 23.49 5.70
C PRO A 62 -1.64 23.97 7.13
N VAL A 63 -2.32 23.29 8.07
CA VAL A 63 -2.09 23.31 9.51
C VAL A 63 -2.66 24.52 10.26
N ASP A 64 -3.81 24.34 10.91
CA ASP A 64 -3.89 23.94 12.33
C ASP A 64 -5.37 23.64 12.68
N ASN A 65 -5.65 23.08 13.86
CA ASN A 65 -6.95 22.86 14.53
C ASN A 65 -7.33 21.39 14.75
N GLY A 66 -6.40 20.46 14.99
CA GLY A 66 -6.68 19.07 15.46
C GLY A 66 -7.49 18.16 14.52
N ARG A 67 -8.13 18.71 13.49
CA ARG A 67 -8.84 18.02 12.41
C ARG A 67 -7.88 17.38 11.43
N THR A 68 -6.64 17.89 11.35
CA THR A 68 -5.58 17.39 10.46
C THR A 68 -5.16 15.97 10.81
N ILE A 69 -4.90 15.64 12.09
CA ILE A 69 -4.46 14.28 12.49
C ILE A 69 -5.54 13.23 12.15
N ALA A 70 -6.81 13.53 12.45
CA ALA A 70 -7.92 12.66 12.08
C ALA A 70 -8.07 12.56 10.55
N SER A 71 -7.94 13.68 9.83
CA SER A 71 -8.02 13.69 8.36
C SER A 71 -6.85 12.99 7.69
N GLU A 72 -5.64 13.06 8.25
CA GLU A 72 -4.43 12.39 7.79
C GLU A 72 -4.51 10.89 8.05
N ALA A 73 -5.04 10.48 9.22
CA ALA A 73 -5.32 9.09 9.51
C ALA A 73 -6.37 8.50 8.56
N ILE A 74 -7.45 9.24 8.28
CA ILE A 74 -8.48 8.85 7.30
C ILE A 74 -7.88 8.77 5.88
N LYS A 75 -7.05 9.74 5.50
CA LYS A 75 -6.39 9.76 4.18
C LYS A 75 -5.41 8.60 4.03
N THR A 76 -4.62 8.32 5.06
CA THR A 76 -3.69 7.19 5.11
C THR A 76 -4.43 5.86 5.04
N GLY A 77 -5.51 5.71 5.81
CA GLY A 77 -6.38 4.53 5.76
C GLY A 77 -7.02 4.32 4.38
N LYS A 78 -7.42 5.40 3.70
CA LYS A 78 -7.97 5.35 2.35
C LYS A 78 -6.93 4.94 1.30
N ILE A 79 -5.70 5.44 1.41
CA ILE A 79 -4.60 5.04 0.53
C ILE A 79 -4.27 3.57 0.75
N LEU A 80 -4.15 3.14 2.01
CA LEU A 80 -3.82 1.77 2.37
C LEU A 80 -4.87 0.78 1.87
N THR A 81 -6.15 1.06 2.11
CA THR A 81 -7.27 0.24 1.61
C THR A 81 -7.35 0.23 0.08
N SER A 82 -7.06 1.35 -0.58
CA SER A 82 -7.01 1.41 -2.05
C SER A 82 -5.90 0.54 -2.63
N VAL A 83 -4.70 0.56 -2.03
CA VAL A 83 -3.57 -0.24 -2.50
C VAL A 83 -3.81 -1.73 -2.27
N PHE A 84 -4.26 -2.11 -1.06
CA PHE A 84 -4.61 -3.51 -0.78
C PHE A 84 -5.78 -4.00 -1.64
N GLY A 85 -6.77 -3.15 -1.90
CA GLY A 85 -7.87 -3.44 -2.81
C GLY A 85 -7.38 -3.71 -4.22
N LEU A 86 -6.49 -2.86 -4.75
CA LEU A 86 -5.92 -3.03 -6.08
C LEU A 86 -5.12 -4.35 -6.21
N ILE A 87 -4.26 -4.64 -5.22
CA ILE A 87 -3.47 -5.88 -5.18
C ILE A 87 -4.41 -7.09 -5.08
N GLY A 88 -5.40 -7.06 -4.20
CA GLY A 88 -6.37 -8.13 -4.03
C GLY A 88 -7.16 -8.43 -5.31
N VAL A 89 -7.66 -7.38 -5.97
CA VAL A 89 -8.34 -7.49 -7.27
C VAL A 89 -7.40 -8.06 -8.33
N GLY A 90 -6.16 -7.59 -8.39
CA GLY A 90 -5.14 -8.10 -9.31
C GLY A 90 -4.87 -9.60 -9.11
N LEU A 91 -4.76 -10.07 -7.87
CA LEU A 91 -4.58 -11.49 -7.54
C LEU A 91 -5.78 -12.34 -7.99
N VAL A 92 -7.01 -11.86 -7.74
CA VAL A 92 -8.22 -12.56 -8.18
C VAL A 92 -8.24 -12.69 -9.71
N PHE A 93 -7.92 -11.62 -10.43
CA PHE A 93 -7.82 -11.66 -11.89
C PHE A 93 -6.71 -12.60 -12.38
N ALA A 94 -5.55 -12.61 -11.72
CA ALA A 94 -4.46 -13.52 -12.07
C ALA A 94 -4.86 -14.99 -11.88
N VAL A 95 -5.56 -15.33 -10.80
CA VAL A 95 -6.06 -16.69 -10.56
C VAL A 95 -7.11 -17.08 -11.60
N ILE A 96 -8.13 -16.24 -11.81
CA ILE A 96 -9.20 -16.52 -12.78
C ILE A 96 -8.62 -16.64 -14.20
N GLY A 97 -7.73 -15.71 -14.57
CA GLY A 97 -7.07 -15.71 -15.87
C GLY A 97 -6.18 -16.94 -16.06
N GLY A 98 -5.37 -17.28 -15.05
CA GLY A 98 -4.49 -18.45 -15.09
C GLY A 98 -5.26 -19.77 -15.18
N VAL A 99 -6.33 -19.93 -14.38
CA VAL A 99 -7.21 -21.10 -14.44
C VAL A 99 -7.95 -21.16 -15.77
N GLY A 100 -8.48 -20.03 -16.25
CA GLY A 100 -9.19 -19.95 -17.53
C GLY A 100 -8.31 -20.31 -18.72
N LEU A 101 -7.12 -19.70 -18.83
CA LEU A 101 -6.14 -20.01 -19.87
C LEU A 101 -5.63 -21.45 -19.76
N GLY A 102 -5.32 -21.91 -18.55
CA GLY A 102 -4.89 -23.30 -18.31
C GLY A 102 -5.95 -24.31 -18.74
N PHE A 103 -7.22 -24.05 -18.42
CA PHE A 103 -8.34 -24.88 -18.84
C PHE A 103 -8.51 -24.87 -20.36
N LEU A 104 -8.43 -23.70 -20.99
CA LEU A 104 -8.55 -23.56 -22.45
C LEU A 104 -7.46 -24.37 -23.18
N VAL A 105 -6.20 -24.24 -22.76
CA VAL A 105 -5.07 -24.98 -23.31
C VAL A 105 -5.23 -26.48 -23.07
N PHE A 106 -5.63 -26.89 -21.87
CA PHE A 106 -5.89 -28.29 -21.56
C PHE A 106 -7.00 -28.88 -22.44
N TYR A 107 -8.09 -28.13 -22.63
CA TYR A 107 -9.22 -28.55 -23.44
C TYR A 107 -8.83 -28.73 -24.91
N PHE A 108 -8.14 -27.76 -25.52
CA PHE A 108 -7.67 -27.90 -26.90
C PHE A 108 -6.71 -29.08 -27.06
N ARG A 109 -5.72 -29.19 -26.18
CA ARG A 109 -4.77 -30.31 -26.20
C ARG A 109 -5.44 -31.66 -26.01
N ARG A 110 -6.53 -31.73 -25.24
CA ARG A 110 -7.31 -32.97 -25.07
C ARG A 110 -8.17 -33.27 -26.28
N ARG A 111 -8.76 -32.26 -26.94
CA ARG A 111 -9.49 -32.48 -28.21
C ARG A 111 -8.59 -33.04 -29.29
N ASP A 112 -7.39 -32.49 -29.46
CA ASP A 112 -6.43 -32.98 -30.44
C ASP A 112 -6.02 -34.43 -30.16
N LYS A 113 -5.86 -34.78 -28.87
CA LYS A 113 -5.57 -36.15 -28.45
C LYS A 113 -6.73 -37.11 -28.69
N LEU A 114 -7.98 -36.71 -28.46
CA LEU A 114 -9.16 -37.55 -28.69
C LEU A 114 -9.38 -37.85 -30.18
N VAL A 115 -9.03 -36.92 -31.07
CA VAL A 115 -9.05 -37.14 -32.53
C VAL A 115 -7.99 -38.17 -32.94
N VAL A 116 -6.84 -38.21 -32.25
CA VAL A 116 -5.76 -39.19 -32.50
C VAL A 116 -6.02 -40.55 -31.82
N GLU A 117 -6.60 -40.57 -30.63
CA GLU A 117 -6.95 -41.79 -29.86
C GLU A 117 -8.04 -42.63 -30.52
N SER A 118 -8.92 -42.01 -31.32
CA SER A 118 -9.99 -42.72 -32.04
C SER A 118 -9.48 -43.76 -33.04
N TYR A 119 -8.16 -43.79 -33.33
CA TYR A 119 -7.52 -44.75 -34.23
C TYR A 119 -6.45 -45.63 -33.56
N SER A 120 -6.37 -45.68 -32.22
CA SER A 120 -5.36 -46.55 -31.58
C SER A 120 -5.75 -47.05 -30.18
N ASP A 121 -5.97 -48.36 -30.08
CA ASP A 121 -5.98 -49.13 -28.82
C ASP A 121 -4.57 -49.17 -28.14
N ALA A 122 -3.56 -48.57 -28.78
CA ALA A 122 -2.23 -48.37 -28.24
C ALA A 122 -2.00 -46.88 -27.95
N GLY A 123 -2.62 -46.40 -26.86
CA GLY A 123 -2.53 -45.01 -26.39
C GLY A 123 -1.09 -44.46 -26.42
N GLY A 124 -0.81 -43.59 -27.40
CA GLY A 124 0.36 -42.72 -27.43
C GLY A 124 1.74 -43.36 -27.67
N MET A 125 1.82 -44.63 -28.10
CA MET A 125 3.11 -45.24 -28.44
C MET A 125 3.51 -44.87 -29.87
N MET A 126 4.67 -44.21 -30.03
CA MET A 126 5.26 -43.91 -31.33
C MET A 126 5.39 -45.22 -32.14
N ARG A 127 4.65 -45.35 -33.25
CA ARG A 127 4.69 -46.55 -34.09
C ARG A 127 6.09 -46.66 -34.69
N LEU A 128 6.88 -47.62 -34.23
CA LEU A 128 8.16 -47.96 -34.83
C LEU A 128 7.88 -48.54 -36.22
N ASN A 129 8.09 -47.73 -37.26
CA ASN A 129 7.87 -48.15 -38.64
C ASN A 129 9.00 -49.10 -39.06
N LEU A 130 8.68 -50.39 -39.19
CA LEU A 130 9.63 -51.44 -39.56
C LEU A 130 9.57 -51.80 -41.06
N ASP A 131 8.81 -51.05 -41.88
CA ASP A 131 8.48 -51.40 -43.28
C ASP A 131 9.66 -51.33 -44.27
N GLY A 132 10.90 -51.26 -43.80
CA GLY A 132 12.10 -51.35 -44.63
C GLY A 132 13.28 -52.10 -43.98
N ILE A 133 13.11 -52.62 -42.77
CA ILE A 133 14.17 -53.33 -42.04
C ILE A 133 13.70 -54.76 -41.79
N SER A 134 13.60 -55.53 -42.87
CA SER A 134 13.67 -56.98 -42.76
C SER A 134 15.08 -57.33 -42.30
N VAL A 135 15.30 -57.48 -41.00
CA VAL A 135 16.51 -58.13 -40.48
C VAL A 135 16.50 -59.54 -41.04
N ARG A 136 17.27 -59.76 -42.11
CA ARG A 136 17.47 -61.08 -42.71
C ARG A 136 18.32 -61.88 -41.71
N ILE A 137 17.67 -62.56 -40.78
CA ILE A 137 18.35 -63.49 -39.88
C ILE A 137 18.76 -64.68 -40.75
N LEU A 138 19.98 -64.64 -41.28
CA LEU A 138 20.55 -65.80 -41.96
C LEU A 138 20.80 -66.89 -40.89
N PRO A 139 20.38 -68.15 -41.13
CA PRO A 139 20.69 -69.24 -40.23
C PRO A 139 22.21 -69.44 -40.14
N LYS A 140 22.68 -69.74 -38.92
CA LYS A 140 24.10 -69.79 -38.48
C LYS A 140 24.99 -70.81 -39.23
N THR A 141 24.47 -71.53 -40.22
CA THR A 141 25.13 -72.67 -40.85
C THR A 141 25.98 -72.32 -42.08
N GLU A 142 25.88 -71.11 -42.64
CA GLU A 142 26.62 -70.73 -43.86
C GLU A 142 27.85 -69.83 -43.60
N GLN A 143 28.18 -69.49 -42.35
CA GLN A 143 29.37 -68.66 -42.06
C GLN A 143 30.71 -69.42 -42.08
N ASN A 144 30.73 -70.75 -42.28
CA ASN A 144 31.95 -71.56 -42.21
C ASN A 144 32.26 -72.33 -43.51
N LYS A 145 32.15 -71.68 -44.67
CA LYS A 145 32.63 -72.25 -45.95
C LYS A 145 33.65 -71.39 -46.70
N ASN A 146 33.94 -70.17 -46.25
CA ASN A 146 34.80 -69.24 -46.99
C ASN A 146 36.17 -68.97 -46.35
N LEU A 147 36.70 -69.90 -45.54
CA LEU A 147 38.04 -69.77 -44.94
C LEU A 147 39.04 -70.84 -45.41
N ILE A 148 38.78 -71.56 -46.52
CA ILE A 148 39.76 -72.51 -47.07
C ILE A 148 39.86 -72.37 -48.60
N GLY A 149 41.04 -71.93 -49.06
CA GLY A 149 41.57 -72.09 -50.43
C GLY A 149 41.29 -70.91 -51.36
N ASP A 150 42.21 -70.42 -52.19
CA ASP A 150 43.56 -70.88 -52.52
C ASP A 150 44.27 -69.67 -53.16
N GLY A 151 45.51 -69.44 -52.75
CA GLY A 151 46.37 -68.44 -53.36
C GLY A 151 47.01 -69.03 -54.60
N LYS A 152 46.74 -68.44 -55.75
CA LYS A 152 47.62 -68.46 -56.92
C LYS A 152 47.66 -67.07 -57.54
#